data_AF-A0A517QY34-F1
#
_entry.id   AF-A0A517QY34-F1
#
_cell.length_a   1.000
_cell.length_b   1.000
_cell.length_c   1.000
_cell.angle_alpha   90.00
_cell.angle_beta   90.00
_cell.angle_gamma   90.00
#
_symmetry.space_group_name_H-M   'P 1'
#
loop_
_entity.id
_entity.type
_entity.pdbx_description
1 polymer ?
#
loop_
_entity_poly.entity_id
_entity_poly.type
_entity_poly.pdbx_seq_one_letter_code
_entity_poly.pdbx_strand_id
1 'polypeptide(L)'
;MWYFAEASIVAAEFDWRIFFGGFTAIGIWATAWMQLVLLPFFSRREELHNQFFSSEFPNAVAAIESNRLIPPLARILAQAYQAHRGRSKIDFDTALQLLQDVDFLEDFEQAQAAMSSINNLERFRIKLRLACSVLWYSAASHVLASLLLMLPFFAMISAMDRLKWSLSVLAIVIFSLLWLGTLILTVGWLIRYRQLIGTLTALLETDHTR
;
A
#
# COMPACT_ATOMS: atom_id res chain seq x y z
N MET A 1 49.51 -1.75 46.81
CA MET A 1 48.72 -2.96 46.46
C MET A 1 47.26 -2.81 46.89
N TRP A 2 46.62 -1.69 46.54
CA TRP A 2 45.21 -1.38 46.91
C TRP A 2 44.36 -0.93 45.70
N TYR A 3 44.99 -0.57 44.58
CA TYR A 3 44.27 -0.13 43.35
C TYR A 3 43.60 -1.25 42.55
N PHE A 4 43.90 -2.53 42.83
CA PHE A 4 43.26 -3.66 42.15
C PHE A 4 41.96 -4.12 42.83
N ALA A 5 41.70 -3.69 44.07
CA ALA A 5 40.49 -4.07 44.81
C ALA A 5 39.28 -3.15 44.52
N GLU A 6 39.52 -1.91 44.08
CA GLU A 6 38.42 -1.00 43.70
C GLU A 6 37.91 -1.25 42.27
N ALA A 7 38.76 -1.74 41.37
CA ALA A 7 38.35 -2.11 40.01
C ALA A 7 37.43 -3.35 39.99
N SER A 8 37.51 -4.23 40.98
CA SER A 8 36.64 -5.41 41.11
C SER A 8 35.30 -5.10 41.78
N ILE A 9 35.16 -3.96 42.48
CA ILE A 9 33.91 -3.55 43.14
C ILE A 9 33.02 -2.75 42.17
N VAL A 10 33.60 -2.02 41.20
CA VAL A 10 32.82 -1.38 40.11
C VAL A 10 32.39 -2.38 39.03
N ALA A 11 32.92 -3.61 39.06
CA ALA A 11 32.48 -4.74 38.23
C ALA A 11 31.22 -5.47 38.80
N ALA A 12 30.68 -5.00 39.93
CA ALA A 12 29.42 -5.45 40.52
C ALA A 12 28.33 -4.39 40.22
N GLU A 13 27.15 -4.67 39.70
CA GLU A 13 26.43 -5.90 39.40
C GLU A 13 25.90 -5.76 37.96
N PHE A 14 26.23 -6.70 37.08
CA PHE A 14 25.48 -6.81 35.83
C PHE A 14 24.06 -7.25 36.20
N ASP A 15 23.10 -6.32 36.18
CA ASP A 15 21.70 -6.64 36.46
C ASP A 15 21.09 -7.41 35.28
N TRP A 16 21.27 -8.73 35.33
CA TRP A 16 20.68 -9.68 34.38
C TRP A 16 19.18 -9.45 34.19
N ARG A 17 18.47 -8.86 35.17
CA ARG A 17 17.04 -8.56 35.07
C ARG A 17 16.75 -7.46 34.04
N ILE A 18 17.58 -6.42 33.97
CA ILE A 18 17.45 -5.36 32.97
C ILE A 18 17.72 -5.93 31.57
N PHE A 19 18.73 -6.80 31.47
CA PHE A 19 19.09 -7.47 30.22
C PHE A 19 17.99 -8.40 29.69
N PHE A 20 17.55 -9.37 30.51
CA PHE A 20 16.45 -10.27 30.15
C PHE A 20 15.14 -9.53 29.97
N GLY A 21 14.87 -8.50 30.77
CA GLY A 21 13.68 -7.65 30.64
C GLY A 21 13.65 -6.91 29.30
N GLY A 22 14.76 -6.30 28.89
CA GLY A 22 14.90 -5.61 27.60
C GLY A 22 14.72 -6.55 26.41
N PHE A 23 15.39 -7.71 26.42
CA PHE A 23 15.24 -8.72 25.36
C PHE A 23 13.81 -9.22 25.23
N THR A 24 13.16 -9.51 26.38
CA THR A 24 11.77 -9.94 26.43
C THR A 24 10.83 -8.86 25.90
N ALA A 25 11.05 -7.60 26.26
CA ALA A 25 10.26 -6.48 25.78
C ALA A 25 10.35 -6.30 24.26
N ILE A 26 11.55 -6.44 23.68
CA ILE A 26 11.74 -6.38 22.22
C ILE A 26 11.09 -7.57 21.52
N GLY A 27 11.23 -8.78 22.09
CA GLY A 27 10.56 -9.97 21.58
C GLY A 27 9.04 -9.80 21.55
N ILE A 28 8.45 -9.36 22.68
CA ILE A 28 7.02 -9.08 22.78
C ILE A 28 6.61 -7.99 21.79
N TRP A 29 7.38 -6.91 21.65
CA TRP A 29 7.10 -5.86 20.68
C TRP A 29 7.12 -6.38 19.25
N ALA A 30 8.16 -7.12 18.86
CA ALA A 30 8.29 -7.68 17.52
C ALA A 30 7.14 -8.66 17.22
N THR A 31 6.74 -9.49 18.17
CA THR A 31 5.59 -10.39 18.04
C THR A 31 4.28 -9.62 17.91
N ALA A 32 4.03 -8.63 18.77
CA ALA A 32 2.83 -7.79 18.70
C ALA A 32 2.77 -7.03 17.37
N TRP A 33 3.90 -6.49 16.90
CA TRP A 33 4.00 -5.79 15.63
C TRP A 33 3.75 -6.72 14.44
N MET A 34 4.30 -7.93 14.48
CA MET A 34 4.02 -8.96 13.48
C MET A 34 2.53 -9.30 13.44
N GLN A 35 1.85 -9.39 14.58
CA GLN A 35 0.42 -9.68 14.64
C GLN A 35 -0.47 -8.50 14.21
N LEU A 36 -0.09 -7.26 14.54
CA LEU A 36 -0.91 -6.08 14.29
C LEU A 36 -0.76 -5.54 12.86
N VAL A 37 0.44 -5.66 12.31
CA VAL A 37 0.78 -5.06 11.02
C VAL A 37 1.11 -6.18 10.04
N LEU A 38 2.18 -6.94 10.28
CA LEU A 38 2.74 -7.81 9.25
C LEU A 38 1.78 -8.93 8.79
N LEU A 39 1.25 -9.74 9.71
CA LEU A 39 0.35 -10.87 9.41
C LEU A 39 -0.98 -10.44 8.76
N PRO A 40 -1.67 -9.38 9.24
CA PRO A 40 -2.81 -8.82 8.54
C PRO A 40 -2.46 -8.38 7.13
N PHE A 41 -1.26 -7.83 6.86
CA PHE A 41 -0.88 -7.46 5.51
C PHE A 41 -0.46 -8.65 4.65
N PHE A 42 0.01 -9.75 5.23
CA PHE A 42 0.28 -10.98 4.47
C PHE A 42 -1.04 -11.61 3.99
N SER A 43 -1.97 -11.82 4.93
CA SER A 43 -3.32 -12.33 4.64
C SER A 43 -4.13 -11.37 3.78
N ARG A 44 -4.14 -10.06 4.09
CA ARG A 44 -4.85 -9.06 3.27
C ARG A 44 -4.22 -8.87 1.91
N ARG A 45 -2.92 -9.08 1.70
CA ARG A 45 -2.35 -9.00 0.34
C ARG A 45 -2.91 -10.10 -0.54
N GLU A 46 -3.13 -11.28 0.03
CA GLU A 46 -3.78 -12.41 -0.62
C GLU A 46 -5.30 -12.22 -0.72
N GLU A 47 -5.95 -11.70 0.31
CA GLU A 47 -7.39 -11.43 0.31
C GLU A 47 -7.76 -10.26 -0.61
N LEU A 48 -6.97 -9.18 -0.65
CA LEU A 48 -7.09 -8.14 -1.68
C LEU A 48 -6.76 -8.69 -3.05
N HIS A 49 -5.78 -9.58 -3.16
CA HIS A 49 -5.52 -10.24 -4.43
C HIS A 49 -6.74 -11.02 -4.91
N ASN A 50 -7.35 -11.82 -4.04
CA ASN A 50 -8.50 -12.64 -4.36
C ASN A 50 -9.76 -11.78 -4.55
N GLN A 51 -10.20 -11.01 -3.55
CA GLN A 51 -11.38 -10.15 -3.65
C GLN A 51 -11.28 -9.15 -4.79
N PHE A 52 -10.19 -8.40 -4.91
CA PHE A 52 -10.12 -7.36 -5.93
C PHE A 52 -9.66 -7.91 -7.27
N PHE A 53 -8.59 -8.71 -7.36
CA PHE A 53 -8.05 -9.09 -8.67
C PHE A 53 -8.75 -10.30 -9.29
N SER A 54 -9.38 -11.17 -8.50
CA SER A 54 -10.08 -12.35 -9.03
C SER A 54 -11.59 -12.16 -9.21
N SER A 55 -12.23 -11.30 -8.40
CA SER A 55 -13.70 -11.17 -8.40
C SER A 55 -14.19 -9.74 -8.64
N GLU A 56 -13.97 -8.80 -7.73
CA GLU A 56 -14.71 -7.53 -7.72
C GLU A 56 -14.26 -6.55 -8.79
N PHE A 57 -12.95 -6.45 -9.07
CA PHE A 57 -12.47 -5.57 -10.15
C PHE A 57 -12.91 -6.07 -11.53
N PRO A 58 -12.71 -7.35 -11.91
CA PRO A 58 -13.25 -7.87 -13.17
C PRO A 58 -14.77 -7.72 -13.28
N ASN A 59 -15.51 -7.97 -12.19
CA ASN A 59 -16.96 -7.82 -12.18
C ASN A 59 -17.40 -6.36 -12.33
N ALA A 60 -16.73 -5.42 -11.67
CA ALA A 60 -17.02 -4.00 -11.80
C ALA A 60 -16.70 -3.49 -13.22
N VAL A 61 -15.57 -3.90 -13.79
CA VAL A 61 -15.23 -3.58 -15.19
C VAL A 61 -16.26 -4.18 -16.13
N ALA A 62 -16.61 -5.46 -15.99
CA ALA A 62 -17.62 -6.12 -16.81
C ALA A 62 -19.02 -5.50 -16.65
N ALA A 63 -19.38 -5.02 -15.45
CA ALA A 63 -20.63 -4.31 -15.21
C ALA A 63 -20.64 -2.94 -15.91
N ILE A 64 -19.56 -2.17 -15.84
CA ILE A 64 -19.43 -0.91 -16.57
C ILE A 64 -19.45 -1.16 -18.08
N GLU A 65 -18.75 -2.20 -18.56
CA GLU A 65 -18.74 -2.57 -19.97
C GLU A 65 -20.14 -2.95 -20.45
N SER A 66 -20.83 -3.87 -19.76
CA SER A 66 -22.14 -4.37 -20.15
C SER A 66 -23.28 -3.34 -20.02
N ASN A 67 -23.29 -2.54 -18.95
CA ASN A 67 -24.40 -1.64 -18.67
C ASN A 67 -24.21 -0.23 -19.26
N ARG A 68 -22.96 0.22 -19.43
CA ARG A 68 -22.66 1.63 -19.74
C ARG A 68 -21.81 1.85 -20.98
N LEU A 69 -21.00 0.88 -21.41
CA LEU A 69 -20.15 1.02 -22.59
C LEU A 69 -20.76 0.37 -23.84
N ILE A 70 -21.19 -0.89 -23.73
CA ILE A 70 -21.73 -1.66 -24.84
C ILE A 70 -23.05 -1.07 -25.38
N PRO A 71 -24.01 -0.61 -24.55
CA PRO A 71 -25.27 -0.09 -25.08
C PRO A 71 -25.12 1.18 -25.91
N PRO A 72 -24.37 2.22 -25.49
CA PRO A 72 -24.11 3.39 -26.33
C PRO A 72 -23.32 3.03 -27.60
N LEU A 73 -22.29 2.18 -27.51
CA LEU A 73 -21.54 1.73 -28.68
C LEU A 73 -22.42 0.95 -29.67
N ALA A 74 -23.32 0.10 -29.16
CA ALA A 74 -24.26 -0.64 -29.99
C ALA A 74 -25.28 0.28 -30.68
N ARG A 75 -25.72 1.36 -30.04
CA ARG A 75 -26.58 2.39 -30.65
C ARG A 75 -25.85 3.14 -31.77
N ILE A 76 -24.62 3.58 -31.52
CA ILE A 76 -23.76 4.21 -32.52
C ILE A 76 -23.58 3.27 -33.73
N LEU A 77 -23.25 2.00 -33.50
CA LEU A 77 -23.08 1.01 -34.56
C LEU A 77 -24.38 0.69 -35.30
N ALA A 78 -25.52 0.62 -34.60
CA ALA A 78 -26.83 0.36 -35.21
C ALA A 78 -27.29 1.53 -36.08
N GLN A 79 -27.11 2.77 -35.61
CA GLN A 79 -27.41 3.98 -36.37
C GLN A 79 -26.50 4.09 -37.60
N ALA A 80 -25.19 3.84 -37.45
CA ALA A 80 -24.26 3.76 -38.57
C ALA A 80 -24.67 2.68 -39.59
N TYR A 81 -25.07 1.49 -39.12
CA TYR A 81 -25.53 0.41 -39.99
C TYR A 81 -26.85 0.75 -40.72
N GLN A 82 -27.79 1.42 -40.05
CA GLN A 82 -29.05 1.86 -40.67
C GLN A 82 -28.81 2.92 -41.74
N ALA A 83 -27.92 3.88 -41.50
CA ALA A 83 -27.49 4.85 -42.50
C ALA A 83 -26.86 4.20 -43.75
N HIS A 84 -26.33 2.99 -43.58
CA HIS A 84 -25.69 2.19 -44.61
C HIS A 84 -26.61 1.27 -45.41
N ARG A 85 -27.83 0.99 -44.93
CA ARG A 85 -28.76 0.08 -45.62
C ARG A 85 -29.21 0.69 -46.96
N GLY A 86 -28.53 0.29 -48.05
CA GLY A 86 -28.90 0.65 -49.43
C GLY A 86 -27.89 1.48 -50.22
N ARG A 87 -26.71 1.82 -49.67
CA ARG A 87 -25.65 2.56 -50.41
C ARG A 87 -24.32 1.79 -50.40
N SER A 88 -23.74 1.57 -51.58
CA SER A 88 -22.49 0.79 -51.77
C SER A 88 -21.21 1.57 -51.44
N LYS A 89 -21.31 2.88 -51.20
CA LYS A 89 -20.20 3.77 -50.84
C LYS A 89 -20.68 4.83 -49.85
N ILE A 90 -19.93 5.01 -48.77
CA ILE A 90 -20.08 6.17 -47.87
C ILE A 90 -19.38 7.32 -48.55
N ASP A 91 -20.10 8.41 -48.79
CA ASP A 91 -19.47 9.68 -49.14
C ASP A 91 -19.03 10.37 -47.84
N PHE A 92 -17.84 10.97 -47.82
CA PHE A 92 -17.24 11.54 -46.61
C PHE A 92 -18.14 12.62 -45.99
N ASP A 93 -18.82 13.42 -46.82
CA ASP A 93 -19.76 14.45 -46.38
C ASP A 93 -21.03 13.86 -45.74
N THR A 94 -21.47 12.66 -46.17
CA THR A 94 -22.62 11.98 -45.55
C THR A 94 -22.23 11.39 -44.18
N ALA A 95 -21.01 10.86 -44.05
CA ALA A 95 -20.49 10.42 -42.75
C ALA A 95 -20.30 11.60 -41.78
N LEU A 96 -19.83 12.74 -42.29
CA LEU A 96 -19.68 13.97 -41.52
C LEU A 96 -21.03 14.52 -41.07
N GLN A 97 -22.07 14.49 -41.92
CA GLN A 97 -23.44 14.84 -41.55
C GLN A 97 -24.02 13.90 -40.49
N LEU A 98 -23.79 12.59 -40.60
CA LEU A 98 -24.19 11.63 -39.57
C LEU A 98 -23.51 11.91 -38.23
N LEU A 99 -22.23 12.27 -38.22
CA LEU A 99 -21.51 12.70 -37.01
C LEU A 99 -21.99 14.06 -36.44
N GLN A 100 -22.61 14.90 -37.28
CA GLN A 100 -23.13 16.23 -36.91
C GLN A 100 -24.61 16.22 -36.52
N ASP A 101 -25.38 15.23 -36.95
CA ASP A 101 -26.75 14.97 -36.51
C ASP A 101 -26.72 14.43 -35.06
N VAL A 102 -26.50 15.36 -34.14
CA VAL A 102 -26.90 15.54 -32.72
C VAL A 102 -27.04 14.31 -31.77
N ASP A 103 -27.38 13.12 -32.23
CA ASP A 103 -27.61 11.93 -31.38
C ASP A 103 -26.36 11.07 -31.14
N PHE A 104 -25.28 11.23 -31.92
CA PHE A 104 -24.03 10.48 -31.70
C PHE A 104 -23.16 11.06 -30.59
N LEU A 105 -23.25 12.36 -30.34
CA LEU A 105 -22.38 13.05 -29.38
C LEU A 105 -22.68 12.59 -27.95
N GLU A 106 -23.96 12.46 -27.61
CA GLU A 106 -24.38 12.04 -26.27
C GLU A 106 -23.97 10.58 -25.97
N ASP A 107 -24.23 9.65 -26.89
CA ASP A 107 -23.83 8.24 -26.74
C ASP A 107 -22.29 8.10 -26.70
N PHE A 108 -21.55 8.94 -27.44
CA PHE A 108 -20.08 8.96 -27.40
C PHE A 108 -19.56 9.53 -26.07
N GLU A 109 -20.15 10.59 -25.55
CA GLU A 109 -19.82 11.15 -24.22
C GLU A 109 -20.10 10.14 -23.11
N GLN A 110 -21.20 9.38 -23.20
CA GLN A 110 -21.53 8.30 -22.26
C GLN A 110 -20.50 7.16 -22.33
N ALA A 111 -20.13 6.71 -23.53
CA ALA A 111 -19.09 5.70 -23.73
C ALA A 111 -17.72 6.19 -23.21
N GLN A 112 -17.36 7.44 -23.48
CA GLN A 112 -16.11 8.05 -23.00
C GLN A 112 -16.10 8.18 -21.48
N ALA A 113 -17.22 8.54 -20.86
CA ALA A 113 -17.36 8.58 -19.41
C ALA A 113 -17.22 7.19 -18.77
N ALA A 114 -17.79 6.15 -19.39
CA ALA A 114 -17.65 4.76 -18.95
C ALA A 114 -16.18 4.31 -19.04
N MET A 115 -15.51 4.57 -20.16
CA MET A 115 -14.09 4.27 -20.37
C MET A 115 -13.19 5.01 -19.35
N SER A 116 -13.53 6.26 -19.03
CA SER A 116 -12.85 7.05 -17.99
C SER A 116 -12.99 6.42 -16.61
N SER A 117 -14.17 5.87 -16.26
CA SER A 117 -14.39 5.17 -15.00
C SER A 117 -13.49 3.93 -14.88
N ILE A 118 -13.44 3.11 -15.94
CA ILE A 118 -12.57 1.92 -16.02
C ILE A 118 -11.09 2.32 -15.82
N ASN A 119 -10.63 3.35 -16.53
CA ASN A 119 -9.26 3.85 -16.41
C ASN A 119 -8.95 4.40 -15.00
N ASN A 120 -9.93 4.96 -14.31
CA ASN A 120 -9.77 5.45 -12.94
C ASN A 120 -9.68 4.28 -11.94
N LEU A 121 -10.54 3.27 -12.08
CA LEU A 121 -10.48 2.04 -11.29
C LEU A 121 -9.12 1.35 -11.44
N GLU A 122 -8.60 1.24 -12.66
CA GLU A 122 -7.29 0.63 -12.89
C GLU A 122 -6.14 1.44 -12.26
N ARG A 123 -6.19 2.77 -12.34
CA ARG A 123 -5.21 3.64 -11.67
C ARG A 123 -5.26 3.48 -10.15
N PHE A 124 -6.44 3.33 -9.55
CA PHE A 124 -6.58 3.04 -8.13
C PHE A 124 -6.00 1.67 -7.76
N ARG A 125 -6.23 0.63 -8.58
CA ARG A 125 -5.66 -0.70 -8.40
C ARG A 125 -4.13 -0.66 -8.29
N ILE A 126 -3.47 0.06 -9.20
CA ILE A 126 -2.00 0.20 -9.20
C ILE A 126 -1.52 0.91 -7.93
N LYS A 127 -2.18 2.02 -7.54
CA LYS A 127 -1.85 2.77 -6.31
C LYS A 127 -1.97 1.88 -5.07
N LEU A 128 -3.00 1.05 -5.00
CA LEU A 128 -3.25 0.17 -3.86
C LEU A 128 -2.19 -0.92 -3.74
N ARG A 129 -1.81 -1.55 -4.86
CA ARG A 129 -0.73 -2.55 -4.92
C ARG A 129 0.61 -1.95 -4.48
N LEU A 130 0.92 -0.74 -4.92
CA LEU A 130 2.13 -0.02 -4.52
C LEU A 130 2.13 0.27 -3.02
N ALA A 131 1.04 0.84 -2.49
CA ALA A 131 0.90 1.15 -1.08
C ALA A 131 1.05 -0.11 -0.20
N CYS A 132 0.40 -1.21 -0.57
CA CYS A 132 0.53 -2.49 0.14
C CYS A 132 1.98 -3.01 0.13
N SER A 133 2.69 -2.88 -0.98
CA SER A 133 4.07 -3.36 -1.10
C SER A 133 5.02 -2.51 -0.25
N VAL A 134 4.87 -1.18 -0.27
CA VAL A 134 5.66 -0.27 0.56
C VAL A 134 5.39 -0.50 2.05
N LEU A 135 4.13 -0.71 2.42
CA LEU A 135 3.75 -1.00 3.79
C LEU A 135 4.35 -2.33 4.27
N TRP A 136 4.36 -3.36 3.43
CA TRP A 136 5.03 -4.62 3.73
C TRP A 136 6.53 -4.43 3.99
N TYR A 137 7.26 -3.77 3.08
CA TYR A 137 8.70 -3.56 3.23
C TYR A 137 9.03 -2.68 4.44
N SER A 138 8.25 -1.64 4.70
CA SER A 138 8.45 -0.77 5.87
C SER A 138 8.17 -1.51 7.19
N ALA A 139 7.09 -2.29 7.25
CA ALA A 139 6.77 -3.10 8.42
C ALA A 139 7.84 -4.17 8.70
N ALA A 140 8.32 -4.87 7.67
CA ALA A 140 9.41 -5.84 7.80
C ALA A 140 10.72 -5.18 8.23
N SER A 141 11.03 -4.01 7.66
CA SER A 141 12.19 -3.21 8.07
C SER A 141 12.09 -2.75 9.53
N HIS A 142 10.89 -2.45 10.03
CA HIS A 142 10.69 -2.07 11.43
C HIS A 142 10.90 -3.25 12.39
N VAL A 143 10.49 -4.48 12.00
CA VAL A 143 10.83 -5.69 12.77
C VAL A 143 12.34 -5.89 12.83
N LEU A 144 13.02 -5.77 11.68
CA LEU A 144 14.47 -5.87 11.63
C LEU A 144 15.14 -4.78 12.49
N ALA A 145 14.70 -3.53 12.39
CA ALA A 145 15.19 -2.42 13.20
C ALA A 145 14.98 -2.66 14.71
N SER A 146 13.86 -3.26 15.10
CA SER A 146 13.56 -3.63 16.49
C SER A 146 14.56 -4.66 17.03
N LEU A 147 14.92 -5.67 16.22
CA LEU A 147 15.92 -6.67 16.59
C LEU A 147 17.32 -6.06 16.64
N LEU A 148 17.66 -5.19 15.69
CA LEU A 148 18.98 -4.53 15.62
C LEU A 148 19.20 -3.51 16.74
N LEU A 149 18.13 -2.96 17.33
CA LEU A 149 18.22 -2.06 18.48
C LEU A 149 18.88 -2.72 19.71
N MET A 150 18.92 -4.05 19.75
CA MET A 150 19.62 -4.80 20.80
C MET A 150 21.15 -4.75 20.68
N LEU A 151 21.68 -4.70 19.45
CA LEU A 151 23.13 -4.74 19.18
C LEU A 151 23.93 -3.62 19.87
N PRO A 152 23.53 -2.33 19.79
CA PRO A 152 24.26 -1.26 20.48
C PRO A 152 24.14 -1.37 22.01
N PHE A 153 23.09 -2.00 22.54
CA PHE A 153 22.95 -2.31 23.96
C PHE A 153 24.00 -3.35 24.42
N PHE A 154 24.24 -4.40 23.62
CA PHE A 154 25.32 -5.37 23.86
C PHE A 154 26.72 -4.73 23.79
N ALA A 155 26.92 -3.81 22.85
CA ALA A 155 28.18 -3.09 22.68
C ALA A 155 28.47 -2.11 23.84
N MET A 156 27.43 -1.57 24.48
CA MET A 156 27.56 -0.70 25.66
C MET A 156 28.04 -1.47 26.89
N ILE A 157 27.53 -2.70 27.10
CA ILE A 157 27.88 -3.55 28.25
C ILE A 157 29.36 -3.96 28.23
N SER A 158 29.94 -4.13 27.03
CA SER A 158 31.34 -4.53 26.85
C SER A 158 32.33 -3.34 26.79
N ALA A 159 31.83 -2.10 26.86
CA ALA A 159 32.65 -0.90 26.72
C ALA A 159 33.24 -0.46 28.07
N MET A 160 34.44 -0.95 28.39
CA MET A 160 35.19 -0.49 29.58
C MET A 160 35.94 0.85 29.37
N ASP A 161 36.20 1.24 28.12
CA ASP A 161 36.94 2.47 27.78
C ASP A 161 36.00 3.65 27.47
N ARG A 162 36.33 4.86 27.93
CA ARG A 162 35.53 6.09 27.68
C ARG A 162 35.24 6.35 26.20
N LEU A 163 36.17 6.00 25.30
CA LEU A 163 35.98 6.13 23.85
C LEU A 163 34.97 5.12 23.29
N LYS A 164 34.95 3.89 23.81
CA LYS A 164 33.96 2.87 23.43
C LYS A 164 32.58 3.23 23.96
N TRP A 165 32.52 3.82 25.16
CA TRP A 165 31.27 4.27 25.76
C TRP A 165 30.60 5.39 24.94
N SER A 166 31.35 6.41 24.52
CA SER A 166 30.80 7.49 23.69
C SER A 166 30.33 7.01 22.32
N LEU A 167 31.04 6.06 21.69
CA LEU A 167 30.62 5.42 20.45
C LEU A 167 29.34 4.58 20.62
N SER A 168 29.23 3.83 21.72
CA SER A 168 28.02 3.04 22.04
C SER A 168 26.80 3.93 22.28
N VAL A 169 26.96 5.05 23.01
CA VAL A 169 25.86 6.03 23.20
C VAL A 169 25.42 6.63 21.86
N LEU A 170 26.37 7.03 21.01
CA LEU A 170 26.06 7.55 19.68
C LEU A 170 25.31 6.50 18.83
N ALA A 171 25.74 5.23 18.87
CA ALA A 171 25.07 4.15 18.19
C ALA A 171 23.63 3.94 18.67
N ILE A 172 23.39 3.95 20.00
CA ILE A 172 22.03 3.85 20.57
C ILE A 172 21.13 4.96 20.04
N VAL A 173 21.62 6.20 20.01
CA VAL A 173 20.84 7.34 19.49
C VAL A 173 20.50 7.14 18.01
N ILE A 174 21.48 6.76 17.18
CA ILE A 174 21.26 6.53 15.74
C ILE A 174 20.25 5.40 15.51
N PHE A 175 20.42 4.26 16.18
CA PHE A 175 19.50 3.12 16.06
C PHE A 175 18.08 3.46 16.55
N SER A 176 17.96 4.24 17.63
CA SER A 176 16.66 4.70 18.14
C SER A 176 15.96 5.63 17.14
N LEU A 177 16.70 6.53 16.49
CA LEU A 177 16.16 7.40 15.44
C LEU A 177 15.73 6.61 14.20
N LEU A 178 16.52 5.60 13.78
CA LEU A 178 16.15 4.70 12.68
C LEU A 178 14.90 3.87 13.02
N TRP A 179 14.81 3.39 14.25
CA TRP A 179 13.65 2.66 14.75
C TRP A 179 12.39 3.54 14.75
N LEU A 180 12.50 4.78 15.23
CA LEU A 180 11.40 5.74 15.22
C LEU A 180 11.00 6.14 13.79
N GLY A 181 11.97 6.36 12.91
CA GLY A 181 11.73 6.69 11.51
C GLY A 181 10.98 5.59 10.77
N THR A 182 11.38 4.33 10.95
CA THR A 182 10.66 3.18 10.36
C THR A 182 9.25 3.02 10.94
N LEU A 183 9.06 3.32 12.23
CA LEU A 183 7.73 3.33 12.85
C LEU A 183 6.81 4.38 12.22
N ILE A 184 7.27 5.63 12.14
CA ILE A 184 6.52 6.75 11.55
C ILE A 184 6.16 6.45 10.10
N LEU A 185 7.12 5.95 9.31
CA LEU A 185 6.87 5.57 7.92
C LEU A 185 5.79 4.49 7.82
N THR A 186 5.87 3.44 8.65
CA THR A 186 4.91 2.33 8.59
C THR A 186 3.50 2.80 8.98
N VAL A 187 3.37 3.62 10.03
CA VAL A 187 2.09 4.20 10.45
C VAL A 187 1.52 5.15 9.39
N GLY A 188 2.36 6.01 8.80
CA GLY A 188 1.93 6.91 7.72
C GLY A 188 1.40 6.16 6.51
N TRP A 189 2.09 5.08 6.09
CA TRP A 189 1.63 4.23 5.01
C TRP A 189 0.36 3.45 5.36
N LEU A 190 0.20 3.03 6.61
CA LEU A 190 -1.02 2.37 7.11
C LEU A 190 -2.25 3.28 6.99
N ILE A 191 -2.12 4.54 7.42
CA ILE A 191 -3.18 5.54 7.29
C ILE A 191 -3.54 5.75 5.81
N ARG A 192 -2.52 5.96 4.96
CA ARG A 192 -2.72 6.17 3.52
C ARG A 192 -3.38 4.96 2.85
N TYR A 193 -2.98 3.76 3.21
CA TYR A 193 -3.57 2.53 2.71
C TYR A 193 -5.05 2.40 3.11
N ARG A 194 -5.39 2.69 4.38
CA ARG A 194 -6.80 2.68 4.82
C ARG A 194 -7.66 3.70 4.08
N GLN A 195 -7.13 4.90 3.83
CA GLN A 195 -7.79 5.92 3.03
C GLN A 195 -8.05 5.42 1.60
N LEU A 196 -7.03 4.83 0.95
CA LEU A 196 -7.16 4.31 -0.41
C LEU A 196 -8.20 3.20 -0.54
N ILE A 197 -8.24 2.26 0.42
CA ILE A 197 -9.30 1.24 0.46
C ILE A 197 -10.67 1.88 0.65
N GLY A 198 -10.82 2.81 1.60
CA GLY A 198 -12.11 3.46 1.83
C GLY A 198 -12.63 4.19 0.59
N THR A 199 -11.76 4.91 -0.12
CA THR A 199 -12.13 5.56 -1.39
C THR A 199 -12.50 4.54 -2.46
N LEU A 200 -11.77 3.44 -2.57
CA LEU A 200 -12.04 2.42 -3.59
C LEU A 200 -13.35 1.68 -3.31
N THR A 201 -13.62 1.30 -2.06
CA THR A 201 -14.90 0.67 -1.67
C THR A 201 -16.07 1.60 -1.97
N ALA A 202 -15.95 2.89 -1.64
CA ALA A 202 -16.98 3.88 -1.97
C ALA A 202 -17.22 3.98 -3.49
N LEU A 203 -16.15 3.96 -4.31
CA LEU A 203 -16.27 3.98 -5.76
C LEU A 203 -17.00 2.75 -6.30
N LEU A 204 -16.68 1.56 -5.77
CA LEU A 204 -17.33 0.31 -6.16
C LEU A 204 -18.81 0.28 -5.77
N GLU A 205 -19.17 0.77 -4.58
CA GLU A 205 -20.57 0.89 -4.15
C GLU A 205 -21.37 1.87 -5.02
N THR A 206 -20.76 3.00 -5.41
CA THR A 206 -21.43 3.99 -6.28
C THR A 206 -21.64 3.51 -7.71
N ASP A 207 -20.74 2.67 -8.23
CA ASP A 207 -20.89 2.11 -9.58
C ASP A 207 -21.79 0.86 -9.61
N HIS A 208 -22.05 0.20 -8.46
CA HIS A 208 -23.05 -0.88 -8.38
C HIS A 208 -24.49 -0.40 -8.20
N THR A 209 -24.69 0.83 -7.72
CA THR A 209 -26.02 1.41 -7.43
C THR A 209 -26.58 2.27 -8.56
N ARG A 210 -25.83 2.46 -9.65
CA ARG A 210 -26.20 3.22 -10.85
C ARG A 210 -26.25 2.33 -12.08
#